data_AF-A0A7H8RD35-F1
#
_entry.id   AF-A0A7H8RD35-F1
#
_cell.length_a   1.000
_cell.length_b   1.000
_cell.length_c   1.000
_cell.angle_alpha   90.00
_cell.angle_beta   90.00
_cell.angle_gamma   90.00
#
_symmetry.space_group_name_H-M   'P 1'
#
loop_
_entity.id
_entity.type
_entity.pdbx_description
1 polymer ?
#
loop_
_entity_poly.entity_id
_entity_poly.type
_entity_poly.pdbx_seq_one_letter_code
_entity_poly.pdbx_strand_id
1 'polypeptide(L)'
;MEQQVPGIKALSYADDIGLVAQGSSVSEICRQLEAAAKAAIKRTQQVGQAYQPPRGWKLDPIVASTPKHLARRYYQFKTSHTPIEAYLHRIKARDSPNCLGCSRGTETVRHLLTNCRQWYHQREKLYAGLAKAGVKAPQDSEQCPKARLFQDPKATTALLAFIGAIREREDNQQTWEQAYKTDNWGIEALDEGEREGEG
;
A
#
# COMPACT_ATOMS: atom_id res chain seq x y z
N MET A 1 9.44 13.48 18.53
CA MET A 1 8.74 14.26 17.49
C MET A 1 7.32 14.59 17.91
N GLU A 2 6.35 13.66 17.91
CA GLU A 2 4.95 13.96 18.35
C GLU A 2 4.86 14.45 19.80
N GLN A 3 5.70 13.94 20.71
CA GLN A 3 5.79 14.41 22.10
C GLN A 3 6.59 15.72 22.27
N GLN A 4 7.32 16.14 21.24
CA GLN A 4 8.20 17.32 21.30
C GLN A 4 7.56 18.55 20.63
N VAL A 5 6.55 18.35 19.77
CA VAL A 5 5.81 19.43 19.11
C VAL A 5 4.31 19.16 19.25
N PRO A 6 3.62 19.84 20.20
CA PRO A 6 2.17 19.76 20.35
C PRO A 6 1.46 20.13 19.04
N GLY A 7 0.39 19.41 18.69
CA GLY A 7 -0.39 19.67 17.47
C GLY A 7 0.09 18.94 16.21
N ILE A 8 1.20 18.19 16.28
CA ILE A 8 1.69 17.35 15.19
C ILE A 8 1.27 15.90 15.38
N LYS A 9 0.68 15.31 14.33
CA LYS A 9 0.40 13.87 14.23
C LYS A 9 1.15 13.28 13.04
N ALA A 10 1.91 12.21 13.26
CA ALA A 10 2.51 11.45 12.19
C ALA A 10 1.44 10.59 11.49
N LEU A 11 1.43 10.62 10.16
CA LEU A 11 0.48 9.88 9.33
C LEU A 11 1.00 8.50 8.90
N SER A 12 2.28 8.18 9.11
CA SER A 12 2.90 7.02 8.50
C SER A 12 4.05 6.45 9.35
N TYR A 13 4.18 5.12 9.29
CA TYR A 13 4.94 4.28 10.21
C TYR A 13 6.22 3.67 9.57
N ALA A 14 6.52 3.94 8.31
CA ALA A 14 7.79 3.57 7.70
C ALA A 14 8.05 4.44 6.46
N ASP A 15 9.24 5.04 6.42
CA ASP A 15 9.95 5.72 5.33
C ASP A 15 9.37 7.00 4.71
N ASP A 16 8.06 7.17 4.63
CA ASP A 16 7.46 8.46 4.22
C ASP A 16 6.84 9.13 5.45
N ILE A 17 7.57 10.03 6.14
CA ILE A 17 7.04 10.78 7.29
C ILE A 17 6.03 11.83 6.76
N GLY A 18 4.78 11.41 6.55
CA GLY A 18 3.68 12.36 6.41
C GLY A 18 3.40 13.00 7.77
N LEU A 19 3.48 14.32 7.87
CA LEU A 19 3.10 15.08 9.06
C LEU A 19 1.79 15.80 8.82
N VAL A 20 0.90 15.73 9.80
CA VAL A 20 -0.27 16.63 9.86
C VAL A 20 -0.10 17.53 11.05
N ALA A 21 -0.25 18.82 10.80
CA ALA A 21 -0.27 19.88 11.77
C ALA A 21 -1.68 20.48 11.81
N GLN A 22 -2.17 20.78 13.00
CA GLN A 22 -3.40 21.55 13.19
C GLN A 22 -3.07 22.88 13.83
N GLY A 23 -3.59 23.97 13.27
CA GLY A 23 -3.36 25.31 13.78
C GLY A 23 -4.43 26.29 13.29
N SER A 24 -4.49 27.44 13.95
CA SER A 24 -5.43 28.51 13.66
C SER A 24 -5.00 29.41 12.49
N SER A 25 -3.74 29.30 12.06
CA SER A 25 -3.18 30.05 10.93
C SER A 25 -2.11 29.26 10.18
N VAL A 26 -1.87 29.61 8.91
CA VAL A 26 -0.83 28.99 8.08
C VAL A 26 0.56 29.20 8.71
N SER A 27 0.84 30.39 9.25
CA SER A 27 2.13 30.69 9.91
C SER A 27 2.37 29.85 11.17
N GLU A 28 1.31 29.53 11.90
CA GLU A 28 1.39 28.60 13.04
C GLU A 28 1.69 27.17 12.56
N ILE A 29 0.95 26.70 11.55
CA ILE A 29 1.14 25.37 10.93
C ILE A 29 2.58 25.22 10.41
N CYS A 30 3.11 26.22 9.69
CA CYS A 30 4.47 26.20 9.17
C CYS A 30 5.52 26.11 10.29
N ARG A 31 5.35 26.88 11.38
CA ARG A 31 6.25 26.81 12.54
C ARG A 31 6.22 25.45 13.23
N GLN A 32 5.04 24.86 13.39
CA GLN A 32 4.89 23.52 13.96
C GLN A 32 5.58 22.47 13.08
N LEU A 33 5.38 22.52 11.75
CA LEU A 33 6.01 21.60 10.80
C LEU A 33 7.54 21.75 10.77
N GLU A 34 8.04 22.98 10.80
CA GLU A 34 9.48 23.27 10.83
C GLU A 34 10.13 22.75 12.12
N ALA A 35 9.51 23.01 13.28
CA ALA A 35 9.97 22.50 14.56
C ALA A 35 9.98 20.96 14.58
N ALA A 36 8.96 20.34 14.00
CA ALA A 36 8.87 18.90 13.89
C ALA A 36 10.00 18.35 13.00
N ALA A 37 10.22 18.93 11.82
CA ALA A 37 11.29 18.52 10.90
C ALA A 37 12.67 18.60 11.57
N LYS A 38 12.97 19.69 12.28
CA LYS A 38 14.22 19.84 13.06
C LYS A 38 14.37 18.74 14.13
N ALA A 39 13.30 18.43 14.85
CA ALA A 39 13.29 17.36 15.84
C ALA A 39 13.52 15.97 15.21
N ALA A 40 12.99 15.72 14.02
CA ALA A 40 13.20 14.49 13.27
C ALA A 40 14.67 14.34 12.84
N ILE A 41 15.25 15.39 12.25
CA ILE A 41 16.66 15.42 11.81
C ILE A 41 17.62 15.17 12.98
N LYS A 42 17.39 15.86 14.11
CA LYS A 42 18.20 15.67 15.32
C LYS A 42 18.12 14.23 15.83
N ARG A 43 16.95 13.60 15.75
CA ARG A 43 16.76 12.19 16.14
C ARG A 43 17.51 11.24 15.20
N THR A 44 17.48 11.47 13.88
CA THR A 44 18.22 10.64 12.92
C THR A 44 19.73 10.77 13.08
N GLN A 45 20.24 11.96 13.41
CA GLN A 45 21.68 12.19 13.65
C GLN A 45 22.18 11.55 14.95
N GLN A 46 21.30 11.29 15.91
CA GLN A 46 21.64 10.73 17.22
C GLN A 46 21.65 9.19 17.25
N VAL A 47 21.25 8.50 16.18
CA VAL A 47 20.80 7.12 16.28
C VAL A 47 21.47 6.19 15.25
N GLY A 48 22.43 5.40 15.75
CA GLY A 48 22.60 3.99 15.38
C GLY A 48 21.80 3.03 16.28
N GLN A 49 20.80 3.52 17.03
CA GLN A 49 19.96 2.68 17.89
C GLN A 49 18.84 2.00 17.08
N ALA A 50 18.57 0.76 17.44
CA ALA A 50 17.40 0.01 16.97
C ALA A 50 16.10 0.80 17.19
N TYR A 51 15.19 0.74 16.22
CA TYR A 51 13.87 1.37 16.29
C TYR A 51 13.15 0.99 17.59
N GLN A 52 12.78 2.01 18.38
CA GLN A 52 11.95 1.84 19.58
C GLN A 52 10.53 2.33 19.27
N PRO A 53 9.51 1.45 19.29
CA PRO A 53 8.14 1.87 19.08
C PRO A 53 7.68 2.83 20.19
N PRO A 54 6.81 3.81 19.88
CA PRO A 54 6.24 4.69 20.89
C PRO A 54 5.55 3.92 22.02
N ARG A 55 5.59 4.45 23.25
CA ARG A 55 4.83 3.87 24.37
C ARG A 55 3.34 3.82 24.05
N GLY A 56 2.71 2.66 24.28
CA GLY A 56 1.30 2.43 23.94
C GLY A 56 1.04 2.00 22.49
N TRP A 57 2.10 1.85 21.67
CA TRP A 57 1.96 1.26 20.34
C TRP A 57 1.48 -0.19 20.46
N LYS A 58 0.35 -0.48 19.84
CA LYS A 58 -0.23 -1.82 19.76
C LYS A 58 -0.43 -2.18 18.30
N LEU A 59 -0.09 -3.42 17.97
CA LEU A 59 -0.49 -4.02 16.71
C LEU A 59 -2.02 -4.02 16.65
N ASP A 60 -2.59 -3.80 15.47
CA ASP A 60 -4.02 -3.94 15.29
C ASP A 60 -4.38 -5.42 15.56
N PRO A 61 -5.22 -5.72 16.58
CA PRO A 61 -5.47 -7.09 16.99
C PRO A 61 -6.12 -7.90 15.87
N ILE A 62 -6.95 -7.28 15.02
CA ILE A 62 -7.60 -7.96 13.90
C ILE A 62 -6.54 -8.37 12.88
N VAL A 63 -5.60 -7.47 12.56
CA VAL A 63 -4.50 -7.77 11.63
C VAL A 63 -3.57 -8.83 12.22
N ALA A 64 -3.27 -8.74 13.52
CA ALA A 64 -2.42 -9.69 14.23
C ALA A 64 -2.96 -11.13 14.16
N SER A 65 -4.29 -11.29 14.16
CA SER A 65 -4.97 -12.58 14.07
C SER A 65 -5.13 -13.10 12.64
N THR A 66 -4.74 -12.35 11.61
CA THR A 66 -4.82 -12.82 10.20
C THR A 66 -3.59 -13.62 9.77
N PRO A 67 -3.69 -14.43 8.70
CA PRO A 67 -2.53 -15.10 8.13
C PRO A 67 -1.37 -14.15 7.85
N LYS A 68 -0.14 -14.55 8.20
CA LYS A 68 1.06 -13.71 8.16
C LYS A 68 1.27 -12.98 6.83
N HIS A 69 0.98 -13.64 5.71
CA HIS A 69 1.10 -13.05 4.38
C HIS A 69 0.12 -11.89 4.14
N LEU A 70 -1.10 -11.99 4.70
CA LEU A 70 -2.14 -10.99 4.55
C LEU A 70 -1.88 -9.81 5.49
N ALA A 71 -1.44 -10.09 6.71
CA ALA A 71 -0.96 -9.07 7.64
C ALA A 71 0.21 -8.27 7.05
N ARG A 72 1.20 -8.95 6.45
CA ARG A 72 2.31 -8.30 5.73
C ARG A 72 1.80 -7.39 4.63
N ARG A 73 0.89 -7.89 3.78
CA ARG A 73 0.32 -7.11 2.67
C ARG A 73 -0.46 -5.90 3.19
N TYR A 74 -1.21 -6.04 4.28
CA TYR A 74 -1.90 -4.94 4.94
C TYR A 74 -0.94 -3.81 5.35
N TYR A 75 0.18 -4.14 6.01
CA TYR A 75 1.16 -3.12 6.40
C TYR A 75 1.90 -2.52 5.20
N GLN A 76 2.12 -3.28 4.14
CA GLN A 76 2.62 -2.75 2.88
C GLN A 76 1.64 -1.74 2.25
N PHE A 77 0.33 -2.00 2.30
CA PHE A 77 -0.68 -1.05 1.82
C PHE A 77 -0.70 0.21 2.69
N LYS A 78 -0.70 0.03 4.01
CA LYS A 78 -0.69 1.12 5.00
C LYS A 78 0.50 2.06 4.80
N THR A 79 1.69 1.49 4.61
CA THR A 79 2.94 2.24 4.42
C THR A 79 3.22 2.61 2.97
N SER A 80 2.38 2.20 2.01
CA SER A 80 2.59 2.40 0.57
C SER A 80 3.86 1.75 0.00
N HIS A 81 4.32 0.66 0.63
CA HIS A 81 5.36 -0.25 0.16
C HIS A 81 4.75 -1.53 -0.45
N THR A 82 3.56 -1.42 -1.02
CA THR A 82 2.93 -2.55 -1.73
C THR A 82 3.60 -2.69 -3.09
N PRO A 83 3.84 -3.92 -3.59
CA PRO A 83 4.35 -4.14 -4.94
C PRO A 83 3.28 -3.82 -5.99
N ILE A 84 2.90 -2.54 -6.10
CA ILE A 84 2.04 -1.95 -7.11
C ILE A 84 2.89 -1.12 -8.06
N GLU A 85 2.41 -0.84 -9.27
CA GLU A 85 3.24 -0.28 -10.35
C GLU A 85 3.91 1.05 -9.96
N ALA A 86 3.25 1.92 -9.20
CA ALA A 86 3.87 3.16 -8.73
C ALA A 86 5.09 2.92 -7.83
N TYR A 87 5.01 1.93 -6.93
CA TYR A 87 6.11 1.59 -6.04
C TYR A 87 7.23 0.88 -6.79
N LEU A 88 6.89 -0.06 -7.68
CA LEU A 88 7.85 -0.80 -8.48
C LEU A 88 8.63 0.12 -9.43
N HIS A 89 7.96 1.08 -10.05
CA HIS A 89 8.60 2.12 -10.85
C HIS A 89 9.51 3.01 -10.00
N ARG A 90 9.08 3.41 -8.79
CA ARG A 90 9.90 4.21 -7.86
C ARG A 90 11.23 3.53 -7.52
N ILE A 91 11.23 2.21 -7.38
CA ILE A 91 12.44 1.41 -7.11
C ILE A 91 13.14 0.90 -8.38
N LYS A 92 12.70 1.35 -9.57
CA LYS A 92 13.24 0.97 -10.88
C LYS A 92 13.11 -0.53 -11.23
N ALA A 93 12.14 -1.22 -10.64
CA ALA A 93 11.81 -2.60 -10.98
C ALA A 93 10.84 -2.73 -12.17
N ARG A 94 10.21 -1.62 -12.58
CA ARG A 94 9.28 -1.53 -13.72
C ARG A 94 9.50 -0.22 -14.47
N ASP A 95 9.27 -0.24 -15.76
CA ASP A 95 9.50 0.91 -16.65
C ASP A 95 8.37 1.93 -16.62
N SER A 96 7.18 1.55 -16.14
CA SER A 96 6.01 2.43 -16.09
C SER A 96 5.32 2.35 -14.73
N PRO A 97 4.85 3.49 -14.18
CA PRO A 97 4.04 3.50 -12.97
C PRO A 97 2.55 3.24 -13.22
N ASN A 98 2.15 2.98 -14.48
CA ASN A 98 0.76 2.87 -14.89
C ASN A 98 0.10 1.59 -14.39
N CYS A 99 -1.15 1.67 -13.96
CA CYS A 99 -1.91 0.49 -13.53
C CYS A 99 -2.05 -0.54 -14.66
N LEU A 100 -1.53 -1.75 -14.46
CA LEU A 100 -1.67 -2.85 -15.41
C LEU A 100 -3.12 -3.32 -15.56
N GLY A 101 -3.92 -3.22 -14.49
CA GLY A 101 -5.30 -3.70 -14.51
C GLY A 101 -6.26 -2.82 -15.31
N CYS A 102 -6.09 -1.50 -15.29
CA CYS A 102 -7.01 -0.58 -15.98
C CYS A 102 -6.36 0.37 -16.98
N SER A 103 -5.03 0.32 -17.12
CA SER A 103 -4.23 1.15 -18.02
C SER A 103 -4.44 2.66 -17.85
N ARG A 104 -4.96 3.10 -16.70
CA ARG A 104 -5.32 4.49 -16.44
C ARG A 104 -4.62 5.04 -15.20
N GLY A 105 -3.72 5.97 -15.45
CA GLY A 105 -3.00 6.70 -14.42
C GLY A 105 -2.06 5.82 -13.59
N THR A 106 -1.39 6.46 -12.64
CA THR A 106 -0.40 5.84 -11.77
C THR A 106 -1.07 4.91 -10.75
N GLU A 107 -0.60 3.66 -10.65
CA GLU A 107 -1.16 2.67 -9.73
C GLU A 107 -0.71 2.93 -8.30
N THR A 108 -1.45 3.79 -7.62
CA THR A 108 -1.26 4.08 -6.19
C THR A 108 -2.27 3.33 -5.34
N VAL A 109 -2.01 3.20 -4.04
CA VAL A 109 -3.01 2.67 -3.09
C VAL A 109 -4.31 3.48 -3.15
N ARG A 110 -4.22 4.81 -3.32
CA ARG A 110 -5.39 5.67 -3.56
C ARG A 110 -6.15 5.23 -4.80
N HIS A 111 -5.45 5.05 -5.93
CA HIS A 111 -6.06 4.61 -7.18
C HIS A 111 -6.83 3.29 -6.99
N LEU A 112 -6.24 2.30 -6.32
CA LEU A 112 -6.92 1.02 -6.04
C LEU A 112 -8.18 1.21 -5.17
N LEU A 113 -8.07 2.02 -4.12
CA LEU A 113 -9.14 2.26 -3.16
C LEU A 113 -10.29 3.12 -3.69
N THR A 114 -10.09 3.96 -4.71
CA THR A 114 -11.13 4.89 -5.18
C THR A 114 -11.48 4.75 -6.66
N ASN A 115 -10.50 4.60 -7.57
CA ASN A 115 -10.70 4.90 -9.00
C ASN A 115 -10.48 3.71 -9.95
N CYS A 116 -9.77 2.66 -9.53
CA CYS A 116 -9.31 1.60 -10.41
C CYS A 116 -10.46 0.79 -11.02
N ARG A 117 -10.70 0.88 -12.33
CA ARG A 117 -11.84 0.16 -12.95
C ARG A 117 -11.78 -1.37 -12.75
N GLN A 118 -10.56 -1.92 -12.71
CA GLN A 118 -10.32 -3.34 -12.45
C GLN A 118 -10.91 -3.84 -11.13
N TRP A 119 -10.94 -2.99 -10.10
CA TRP A 119 -11.34 -3.35 -8.74
C TRP A 119 -12.72 -2.81 -8.37
N TYR A 120 -13.56 -2.48 -9.34
CA TYR A 120 -14.88 -1.87 -9.10
C TYR A 120 -15.73 -2.72 -8.15
N HIS A 121 -15.94 -4.01 -8.47
CA HIS A 121 -16.78 -4.89 -7.63
C HIS A 121 -16.20 -5.13 -6.24
N GLN A 122 -14.87 -5.26 -6.13
CA GLN A 122 -14.19 -5.41 -4.84
C GLN A 122 -14.30 -4.13 -4.01
N ARG A 123 -14.28 -2.95 -4.64
CA ARG A 123 -14.55 -1.68 -3.96
C ARG A 123 -15.98 -1.55 -3.49
N GLU A 124 -16.98 -2.00 -4.25
CA GLU A 124 -18.36 -2.00 -3.76
C GLU A 124 -18.51 -2.85 -2.50
N LYS A 125 -17.88 -4.03 -2.47
CA LYS A 125 -17.82 -4.87 -1.27
C LYS A 125 -17.10 -4.19 -0.11
N LEU A 126 -15.97 -3.54 -0.38
CA LEU A 126 -15.24 -2.73 0.60
C LEU A 126 -16.16 -1.64 1.18
N TYR A 127 -16.82 -0.85 0.33
CA TYR A 127 -17.67 0.26 0.76
C TYR A 127 -18.89 -0.21 1.55
N ALA A 128 -19.51 -1.31 1.13
CA ALA A 128 -20.58 -1.94 1.90
C ALA A 128 -20.08 -2.43 3.27
N GLY A 129 -18.87 -2.99 3.35
CA GLY A 129 -18.22 -3.38 4.60
C GLY A 129 -17.94 -2.20 5.51
N LEU A 130 -17.42 -1.10 4.97
CA LEU A 130 -17.18 0.14 5.69
C LEU A 130 -18.49 0.73 6.24
N ALA A 131 -19.53 0.78 5.42
CA ALA A 131 -20.85 1.27 5.82
C ALA A 131 -21.43 0.46 6.99
N LYS A 132 -21.35 -0.89 6.94
CA LYS A 132 -21.75 -1.77 8.04
C LYS A 132 -20.98 -1.51 9.33
N ALA A 133 -19.70 -1.14 9.23
CA ALA A 133 -18.86 -0.80 10.37
C ALA A 133 -19.04 0.66 10.86
N GLY A 134 -19.92 1.45 10.23
CA GLY A 134 -20.12 2.87 10.54
C GLY A 134 -18.98 3.78 10.06
N VAL A 135 -18.17 3.32 9.11
CA VAL A 135 -17.07 4.08 8.50
C VAL A 135 -17.51 4.65 7.16
N LYS A 136 -17.29 5.95 6.95
CA LYS A 136 -17.61 6.60 5.67
C LYS A 136 -16.70 6.10 4.55
N ALA A 137 -17.29 5.77 3.41
CA ALA A 137 -16.55 5.44 2.18
C ALA A 137 -15.66 6.61 1.74
N PRO A 138 -14.51 6.34 1.11
CA PRO A 138 -13.67 7.39 0.57
C PRO A 138 -14.39 8.16 -0.54
N GLN A 139 -14.20 9.47 -0.58
CA GLN A 139 -14.74 10.32 -1.64
C GLN A 139 -13.64 10.74 -2.60
N ASP A 140 -13.99 11.02 -3.86
CA ASP A 140 -13.02 11.42 -4.88
C ASP A 140 -12.30 12.72 -4.53
N SER A 141 -12.99 13.64 -3.84
CA SER A 141 -12.46 14.91 -3.34
C SER A 141 -11.60 14.78 -2.08
N GLU A 142 -11.65 13.63 -1.39
CA GLU A 142 -10.86 13.42 -0.18
C GLU A 142 -9.37 13.37 -0.53
N GLN A 143 -8.52 14.17 0.11
CA GLN A 143 -7.07 14.19 -0.19
C GLN A 143 -6.34 12.92 0.29
N CYS A 144 -6.71 12.39 1.47
CA CYS A 144 -5.94 11.33 2.15
C CYS A 144 -6.79 10.13 2.62
N PRO A 145 -7.58 9.48 1.73
CA PRO A 145 -8.46 8.37 2.10
C PRO A 145 -7.71 7.19 2.74
N LYS A 146 -6.50 6.88 2.24
CA LYS A 146 -5.62 5.85 2.82
C LYS A 146 -5.36 6.13 4.30
N ALA A 147 -4.90 7.32 4.64
CA ALA A 147 -4.49 7.63 6.02
C ALA A 147 -5.66 7.51 6.99
N ARG A 148 -6.84 8.01 6.61
CA ARG A 148 -8.06 7.90 7.42
C ARG A 148 -8.49 6.45 7.60
N LEU A 149 -8.63 5.70 6.51
CA LEU A 149 -9.12 4.32 6.55
C LEU A 149 -8.17 3.40 7.35
N PHE A 150 -6.86 3.49 7.15
CA PHE A 150 -5.88 2.64 7.85
C PHE A 150 -5.59 3.09 9.31
N GLN A 151 -6.15 4.22 9.74
CA GLN A 151 -6.12 4.66 11.15
C GLN A 151 -7.37 4.24 11.92
N ASP A 152 -8.48 3.93 11.24
CA ASP A 152 -9.73 3.53 11.88
C ASP A 152 -9.78 1.99 12.05
N PRO A 153 -9.72 1.46 13.28
CA PRO A 153 -9.77 0.02 13.53
C PRO A 153 -11.07 -0.63 13.02
N LYS A 154 -12.16 0.13 12.90
CA LYS A 154 -13.44 -0.37 12.37
C LYS A 154 -13.36 -0.69 10.89
N ALA A 155 -12.44 -0.06 10.16
CA ALA A 155 -12.23 -0.31 8.73
C ALA A 155 -11.40 -1.58 8.47
N THR A 156 -10.64 -2.06 9.45
CA THR A 156 -9.61 -3.10 9.28
C THR A 156 -10.14 -4.37 8.62
N THR A 157 -11.28 -4.90 9.07
CA THR A 157 -11.87 -6.12 8.50
C THR A 157 -12.22 -5.95 7.01
N ALA A 158 -12.84 -4.82 6.65
CA ALA A 158 -13.22 -4.55 5.27
C ALA A 158 -11.98 -4.33 4.37
N LEU A 159 -10.95 -3.67 4.90
CA LEU A 159 -9.67 -3.48 4.21
C LEU A 159 -8.95 -4.81 3.98
N LEU A 160 -8.91 -5.69 4.98
CA LEU A 160 -8.30 -7.02 4.87
C LEU A 160 -8.97 -7.86 3.79
N ALA A 161 -10.32 -7.85 3.72
CA ALA A 161 -11.05 -8.55 2.67
C ALA A 161 -10.72 -8.01 1.27
N PHE A 162 -10.64 -6.68 1.13
CA PHE A 162 -10.27 -6.04 -0.14
C PHE A 162 -8.83 -6.38 -0.55
N ILE A 163 -7.87 -6.31 0.38
CA ILE A 163 -6.46 -6.65 0.13
C ILE A 163 -6.30 -8.14 -0.20
N GLY A 164 -7.07 -9.01 0.46
CA GLY A 164 -7.13 -10.44 0.17
C GLY A 164 -7.55 -10.69 -1.28
N ALA A 165 -8.63 -10.05 -1.74
CA ALA A 165 -9.10 -10.18 -3.12
C ALA A 165 -8.09 -9.68 -4.17
N ILE A 166 -7.31 -8.64 -3.84
CA ILE A 166 -6.23 -8.18 -4.73
C ILE A 166 -5.18 -9.27 -4.88
N ARG A 167 -4.73 -9.83 -3.75
CA ARG A 167 -3.68 -10.83 -3.73
C ARG A 167 -4.11 -12.16 -4.36
N GLU A 168 -5.35 -12.60 -4.13
CA GLU A 168 -5.89 -13.79 -4.79
C GLU A 168 -5.81 -13.69 -6.31
N ARG A 169 -6.06 -12.51 -6.89
CA ARG A 169 -5.90 -12.31 -8.33
C ARG A 169 -4.45 -12.37 -8.78
N GLU A 170 -3.53 -11.75 -8.03
CA GLU A 170 -2.08 -11.81 -8.29
C GLU A 170 -1.60 -13.27 -8.29
N ASP A 171 -1.95 -14.01 -7.24
CA ASP A 171 -1.58 -15.42 -7.07
C ASP A 171 -2.18 -16.28 -8.20
N ASN A 172 -3.45 -16.05 -8.58
CA ASN A 172 -4.08 -16.75 -9.71
C ASN A 172 -3.38 -16.44 -11.03
N GLN A 173 -3.08 -15.17 -11.33
CA GLN A 173 -2.38 -14.80 -12.55
C GLN A 173 -0.99 -15.44 -12.61
N GLN A 174 -0.25 -15.43 -11.51
CA GLN A 174 1.06 -16.06 -11.41
C GLN A 174 0.98 -17.59 -11.58
N THR A 175 -0.07 -18.23 -11.05
CA THR A 175 -0.31 -19.67 -11.21
C THR A 175 -0.61 -20.03 -12.67
N TRP A 176 -1.44 -19.24 -13.35
CA TRP A 176 -1.71 -19.42 -14.79
C TRP A 176 -0.45 -19.22 -15.64
N GLU A 177 0.36 -18.20 -15.36
CA GLU A 177 1.61 -17.96 -16.07
C GLU A 177 2.64 -19.07 -15.84
N GLN A 178 2.70 -19.62 -14.62
CA GLN A 178 3.56 -20.76 -14.30
C GLN A 178 3.07 -22.04 -14.99
N ALA A 179 1.77 -22.34 -14.93
CA ALA A 179 1.18 -23.48 -15.62
C ALA A 179 1.38 -23.39 -17.13
N TYR A 180 1.10 -22.23 -17.74
CA TYR A 180 1.38 -21.99 -19.15
C TYR A 180 2.86 -22.19 -19.50
N LYS A 181 3.78 -21.66 -18.67
CA LYS A 181 5.21 -21.89 -18.87
C LYS A 181 5.54 -23.37 -18.81
N THR A 182 5.07 -24.08 -17.78
CA THR A 182 5.23 -25.53 -17.57
C THR A 182 4.71 -26.34 -18.75
N ASP A 183 3.54 -26.00 -19.28
CA ASP A 183 2.91 -26.68 -20.42
C ASP A 183 3.57 -26.33 -21.76
N ASN A 184 4.22 -25.16 -21.86
CA ASN A 184 4.98 -24.72 -23.04
C ASN A 184 6.46 -25.16 -23.00
N TRP A 185 6.89 -25.97 -22.02
CA TRP A 185 8.20 -26.64 -22.05
C TRP A 185 8.18 -27.78 -23.08
N GLY A 186 8.66 -27.50 -24.29
CA GLY A 186 9.10 -28.57 -25.22
C GLY A 186 8.73 -28.40 -26.69
N ILE A 187 8.02 -27.35 -27.11
CA ILE A 187 7.71 -27.18 -28.55
C ILE A 187 8.89 -26.59 -29.32
N GLU A 188 9.66 -25.67 -28.71
CA GLU A 188 10.84 -25.07 -29.36
C GLU A 188 12.00 -26.06 -29.56
N ALA A 189 12.08 -27.11 -28.74
CA ALA A 189 13.13 -28.14 -28.85
C ALA A 189 12.84 -29.22 -29.91
N LEU A 190 11.65 -29.24 -30.50
CA LEU A 190 11.29 -30.17 -31.58
C LEU A 190 11.51 -29.57 -32.98
N ASP A 191 11.46 -28.23 -33.10
CA ASP A 191 11.61 -27.52 -34.38
C ASP A 191 13.07 -27.32 -34.82
N GLU A 192 14.04 -27.58 -33.93
CA GLU A 192 15.47 -27.62 -34.24
C GLU A 192 15.94 -29.01 -34.71
N GLY A 193 15.23 -30.08 -34.32
CA GLY A 193 15.53 -31.45 -34.74
C GLY A 193 15.04 -31.80 -36.15
N GLU A 194 14.05 -31.09 -36.69
CA GLU A 194 13.54 -31.32 -38.05
C GLU A 194 14.30 -30.52 -39.12
N ARG A 195 15.14 -29.55 -38.75
CA ARG A 195 15.92 -28.72 -39.70
C ARG A 195 17.36 -29.20 -39.95
N GLU A 196 17.89 -30.10 -39.14
CA GLU A 196 19.23 -30.70 -39.32
C GLU A 196 19.18 -32.10 -39.96
N GLY A 197 17.99 -32.55 -40.39
CA GLY A 197 17.75 -33.86 -41.00
C GLY A 197 17.51 -33.88 -42.51
N GLU A 198 17.60 -32.75 -43.21
CA GLU A 198 17.51 -32.69 -44.67
C GLU A 198 18.49 -31.63 -45.23
N GLY A 199 19.64 -32.10 -45.74
CA GLY A 199 20.61 -31.26 -46.45
C GLY A 199 22.04 -31.78 -46.44
#